data_AF-A0A5Q0HBB5-F1
#
_entry.id   AF-A0A5Q0HBB5-F1
#
_cell.length_a   1.000
_cell.length_b   1.000
_cell.length_c   1.000
_cell.angle_alpha   90.00
_cell.angle_beta   90.00
_cell.angle_gamma   90.00
#
_symmetry.space_group_name_H-M   'P 1'
#
loop_
_entity.id
_entity.type
_entity.pdbx_description
1 polymer ?
#
loop_
_entity_poly.entity_id
_entity_poly.type
_entity_poly.pdbx_seq_one_letter_code
_entity_poly.pdbx_strand_id
1 'polypeptide(L)'
;MHPQQDPDRRARLQAVAAEALGAAKVGEDAVAVDLVTGYLSGSPEGNEEIRELVLLLFSECSEMVAALGSGGATPVKMQVFDEDGQEVPIDDADPPVRTAIRTLLAEVHGDQEAAAEQIEIALANGQPQELATVVLQALRWTVKLAVECEVRDLPVSAWIAAALEE
;
A
#
# COMPACT_ATOMS: atom_id res chain seq x y z
N MET A 1 16.50 13.02 15.32
CA MET A 1 16.19 12.07 16.42
C MET A 1 15.07 11.20 15.88
N HIS A 2 15.39 10.07 15.25
CA HIS A 2 14.36 9.18 14.73
C HIS A 2 13.58 8.61 15.91
N PRO A 3 12.24 8.72 15.96
CA PRO A 3 11.48 8.00 16.95
C PRO A 3 11.73 6.52 16.70
N GLN A 4 12.32 5.87 17.69
CA GLN A 4 12.56 4.44 17.69
C GLN A 4 11.17 3.79 17.57
N GLN A 5 10.86 3.26 16.39
CA GLN A 5 9.55 2.66 16.11
C GLN A 5 9.26 1.66 17.24
N ASP A 6 8.16 1.89 17.96
CA ASP A 6 7.68 0.96 18.98
C ASP A 6 7.50 -0.41 18.29
N PRO A 7 8.28 -1.45 18.63
CA PRO A 7 8.19 -2.75 17.97
C PRO A 7 6.79 -3.35 18.14
N ASP A 8 6.11 -3.02 19.23
CA ASP A 8 4.75 -3.48 19.47
C ASP A 8 3.77 -2.77 18.52
N ARG A 9 4.01 -1.50 18.18
CA ARG A 9 3.21 -0.75 17.20
C ARG A 9 3.36 -1.33 15.80
N ARG A 10 4.59 -1.61 15.37
CA ARG A 10 4.82 -2.23 14.06
C ARG A 10 4.13 -3.59 13.95
N ALA A 11 4.20 -4.42 15.00
CA ALA A 11 3.53 -5.71 15.03
C ALA A 11 2.00 -5.57 14.96
N ARG A 12 1.41 -4.59 15.66
CA ARG A 12 -0.03 -4.30 15.57
C ARG A 12 -0.45 -3.86 14.17
N LEU A 13 0.31 -2.95 13.54
CA LEU A 13 0.03 -2.51 12.17
C LEU A 13 0.14 -3.66 11.16
N GLN A 14 1.14 -4.54 11.31
CA GLN A 14 1.25 -5.74 10.48
C GLN A 14 0.07 -6.69 10.67
N ALA A 15 -0.40 -6.89 11.90
CA ALA A 15 -1.56 -7.75 12.16
C ALA A 15 -2.83 -7.21 11.49
N VAL A 16 -3.11 -5.90 11.63
CA VAL A 16 -4.25 -5.24 10.99
C VAL A 16 -4.14 -5.29 9.46
N ALA A 17 -2.95 -5.03 8.92
CA ALA A 17 -2.69 -5.12 7.49
C ALA A 17 -2.88 -6.57 6.99
N ALA A 18 -2.40 -7.57 7.73
CA ALA A 18 -2.57 -8.98 7.40
C ALA A 18 -4.05 -9.38 7.31
N GLU A 19 -4.86 -9.02 8.30
CA GLU A 19 -6.31 -9.29 8.27
C GLU A 19 -6.99 -8.61 7.07
N ALA A 20 -6.64 -7.34 6.80
CA ALA A 20 -7.16 -6.61 5.66
C ALA A 20 -6.71 -7.19 4.30
N LEU A 21 -5.49 -7.69 4.20
CA LEU A 21 -4.98 -8.39 3.00
C LEU A 21 -5.75 -9.69 2.76
N GLY A 22 -6.05 -10.46 3.82
CA GLY A 22 -6.87 -11.66 3.73
C GLY A 22 -8.27 -11.36 3.17
N ALA A 23 -8.93 -10.32 3.68
CA ALA A 23 -10.22 -9.85 3.18
C ALA A 23 -10.14 -9.37 1.71
N ALA A 24 -9.12 -8.56 1.38
CA ALA A 24 -8.91 -8.07 0.01
C ALA A 24 -8.64 -9.22 -0.98
N LYS A 25 -7.92 -10.28 -0.55
CA LYS A 25 -7.64 -11.47 -1.36
C LYS A 25 -8.91 -12.17 -1.84
N VAL A 26 -9.93 -12.27 -0.98
CA VAL A 26 -11.21 -12.91 -1.31
C VAL A 26 -12.23 -11.95 -1.95
N GLY A 27 -11.82 -10.71 -2.24
CA GLY A 27 -12.66 -9.69 -2.87
C GLY A 27 -13.59 -8.95 -1.90
N GLU A 28 -13.38 -9.09 -0.59
CA GLU A 28 -14.14 -8.37 0.44
C GLU A 28 -13.53 -6.99 0.71
N ASP A 29 -13.44 -6.16 -0.34
CA ASP A 29 -12.78 -4.85 -0.28
C ASP A 29 -13.38 -3.90 0.78
N ALA A 30 -14.71 -3.93 0.94
CA ALA A 30 -15.39 -3.14 1.96
C ALA A 30 -14.98 -3.57 3.37
N VAL A 31 -14.87 -4.88 3.62
CA VAL A 31 -14.42 -5.43 4.91
C VAL A 31 -12.97 -5.07 5.16
N ALA A 32 -12.10 -5.17 4.14
CA ALA A 32 -10.69 -4.81 4.25
C ALA A 32 -10.50 -3.34 4.66
N VAL A 33 -11.26 -2.42 4.04
CA VAL A 33 -11.25 -1.00 4.41
C VAL A 33 -11.83 -0.77 5.79
N ASP A 34 -12.92 -1.43 6.16
CA ASP A 34 -13.55 -1.31 7.49
C ASP A 34 -12.63 -1.81 8.61
N LEU A 35 -11.85 -2.87 8.39
CA LEU A 35 -10.84 -3.36 9.35
C LEU A 35 -9.78 -2.30 9.62
N VAL A 36 -9.21 -1.71 8.56
CA VAL A 36 -8.17 -0.68 8.66
C VAL A 36 -8.73 0.59 9.31
N THR A 37 -9.84 1.12 8.78
CA THR A 37 -10.44 2.36 9.29
C THR A 37 -11.01 2.21 10.69
N GLY A 38 -11.58 1.04 11.03
CA GLY A 38 -12.11 0.72 12.35
C GLY A 38 -11.01 0.65 13.42
N TYR A 39 -9.89 0.00 13.12
CA TYR A 39 -8.72 -0.02 14.00
C TYR A 39 -8.19 1.41 14.26
N LEU A 40 -8.07 2.21 13.21
CA LEU A 40 -7.43 3.53 13.27
C LEU A 40 -8.33 4.60 13.90
N SER A 41 -9.65 4.46 13.80
CA SER A 41 -10.62 5.35 14.46
C SER A 41 -10.59 5.24 15.99
N GLY A 42 -10.07 4.13 16.53
CA GLY A 42 -9.94 3.91 17.97
C GLY A 42 -8.66 4.47 18.59
N SER A 43 -7.74 4.99 17.77
CA SER A 43 -6.40 5.40 18.17
C SER A 43 -6.27 6.92 18.32
N PRO A 44 -5.71 7.43 19.45
CA PRO A 44 -5.37 8.85 19.59
C PRO A 44 -4.41 9.34 18.50
N GLU A 45 -3.58 8.44 17.96
CA GLU A 45 -2.59 8.67 16.92
C GLU A 45 -3.07 8.22 15.52
N GLY A 46 -4.39 8.11 15.31
CA GLY A 46 -5.00 7.50 14.12
C GLY A 46 -4.40 7.96 12.78
N ASN A 47 -4.16 9.26 12.57
CA ASN A 47 -3.55 9.75 11.33
C ASN A 47 -2.10 9.28 11.14
N GLU A 48 -1.31 9.23 12.21
CA GLU A 48 0.07 8.76 12.17
C GLU A 48 0.12 7.25 11.89
N GLU A 49 -0.79 6.48 12.50
CA GLU A 49 -0.92 5.05 12.26
C GLU A 49 -1.43 4.72 10.85
N ILE A 50 -2.36 5.52 10.29
CA ILE A 50 -2.78 5.39 8.89
C ILE A 50 -1.58 5.62 7.97
N ARG A 51 -0.83 6.70 8.21
CA ARG A 51 0.36 7.01 7.42
C ARG A 51 1.35 5.85 7.44
N GLU A 52 1.65 5.33 8.62
CA GLU A 52 2.60 4.21 8.77
C GLU A 52 2.11 2.92 8.12
N LEU A 53 0.81 2.61 8.25
CA LEU A 53 0.23 1.41 7.61
C LEU A 53 0.29 1.51 6.09
N VAL A 54 -0.06 2.66 5.52
CA VAL A 54 -0.04 2.87 4.07
C VAL A 54 1.39 2.82 3.53
N LEU A 55 2.35 3.46 4.21
CA LEU A 55 3.76 3.41 3.82
C LEU A 55 4.35 2.01 3.99
N LEU A 56 3.96 1.26 5.03
CA LEU A 56 4.33 -0.15 5.18
C LEU A 56 3.90 -0.96 3.95
N LEU A 57 2.63 -0.85 3.53
CA LEU A 57 2.13 -1.57 2.36
C LEU A 57 2.85 -1.17 1.07
N PHE A 58 3.12 0.13 0.86
CA PHE A 58 3.83 0.59 -0.34
C PHE A 58 5.32 0.22 -0.35
N SER A 59 5.97 0.19 0.81
CA SER A 59 7.34 -0.32 0.96
C SER A 59 7.42 -1.78 0.52
N GLU A 60 6.47 -2.62 0.98
CA GLU A 60 6.40 -4.03 0.60
C GLU A 60 6.09 -4.20 -0.90
N CYS A 61 5.22 -3.34 -1.45
CA CYS A 61 4.99 -3.31 -2.90
C CYS A 61 6.28 -2.96 -3.66
N SER A 62 7.06 -1.99 -3.18
CA SER A 62 8.34 -1.60 -3.79
C SER A 62 9.33 -2.77 -3.78
N GLU A 63 9.46 -3.49 -2.67
CA GLU A 63 10.32 -4.67 -2.57
C GLU A 63 9.92 -5.77 -3.57
N MET A 64 8.61 -6.06 -3.69
CA MET A 64 8.10 -7.03 -4.65
C MET A 64 8.29 -6.58 -6.10
N VAL A 65 8.06 -5.30 -6.41
CA VAL A 65 8.34 -4.71 -7.73
C VAL A 65 9.83 -4.83 -8.07
N ALA A 66 10.71 -4.56 -7.13
CA ALA A 66 12.15 -4.72 -7.32
C ALA A 66 12.53 -6.18 -7.59
N ALA A 67 11.96 -7.13 -6.85
CA ALA A 67 12.18 -8.57 -7.07
C ALA A 67 11.73 -9.01 -8.47
N LEU A 68 10.52 -8.59 -8.90
CA LEU A 68 9.98 -8.84 -10.23
C LEU A 68 10.83 -8.19 -11.34
N GLY A 69 11.39 -7.01 -11.07
CA GLY A 69 12.21 -6.22 -11.99
C GLY A 69 13.68 -6.66 -12.12
N SER A 70 14.01 -7.90 -11.74
CA SER A 70 15.41 -8.41 -11.66
C SER A 70 16.29 -7.60 -10.71
N GLY A 71 15.79 -7.26 -9.53
CA GLY A 71 16.54 -6.57 -8.47
C GLY A 71 16.72 -5.07 -8.71
N GLY A 72 15.78 -4.40 -9.39
CA GLY A 72 15.84 -2.96 -9.66
C GLY A 72 16.85 -2.53 -10.73
N ALA A 73 17.47 -3.49 -11.43
CA ALA A 73 18.41 -3.19 -12.53
C ALA A 73 17.71 -2.62 -13.78
N THR A 74 16.40 -2.80 -13.88
CA THR A 74 15.58 -2.30 -15.00
C THR A 74 14.68 -1.17 -14.52
N PRO A 75 14.63 -0.03 -15.24
CA PRO A 75 13.69 1.04 -14.91
C PRO A 75 12.24 0.53 -14.88
N VAL A 76 11.53 0.80 -13.79
CA VAL A 76 10.12 0.45 -13.65
C VAL A 76 9.27 1.53 -14.34
N LYS A 77 8.40 1.11 -15.26
CA LYS A 77 7.38 1.98 -15.85
C LYS A 77 6.02 1.54 -15.34
N MET A 78 5.28 2.48 -14.72
CA MET A 78 3.88 2.27 -14.37
C MET A 78 2.99 2.80 -15.50
N GLN A 79 1.97 2.02 -15.87
CA GLN A 79 0.95 2.40 -16.85
C GLN A 79 -0.42 2.29 -16.19
N VAL A 80 -1.26 3.29 -16.41
CA VAL A 80 -2.62 3.36 -15.86
C VAL A 80 -3.58 3.16 -17.01
N PHE A 81 -4.58 2.31 -16.81
CA PHE A 81 -5.62 2.04 -17.78
C PHE A 81 -6.98 2.36 -17.18
N ASP A 82 -7.88 2.91 -17.99
CA ASP A 82 -9.28 3.12 -17.61
C ASP A 82 -10.13 1.83 -17.75
N GLU A 83 -11.43 1.93 -17.50
CA GLU A 83 -12.38 0.82 -17.58
C GLU A 83 -12.53 0.25 -19.01
N ASP A 84 -12.25 1.06 -20.03
CA ASP A 84 -12.25 0.68 -21.45
C ASP A 84 -10.88 0.12 -21.91
N GLY A 85 -9.92 0.02 -20.99
CA GLY A 85 -8.58 -0.48 -21.24
C GLY A 85 -7.68 0.49 -21.99
N GLN A 86 -8.01 1.79 -22.03
CA GLN A 86 -7.18 2.82 -22.65
C GLN A 86 -6.13 3.35 -21.69
N GLU A 87 -4.90 3.56 -22.17
CA GLU A 87 -3.84 4.16 -21.36
C GLU A 87 -4.19 5.63 -21.08
N VAL A 88 -4.30 5.98 -19.81
CA VAL A 88 -4.60 7.34 -19.34
C VAL A 88 -3.38 7.95 -18.65
N PRO A 89 -3.12 9.25 -18.82
CA PRO A 89 -2.08 9.94 -18.06
C PRO A 89 -2.35 9.85 -16.56
N ILE A 90 -1.29 9.65 -15.76
CA ILE A 90 -1.39 9.62 -14.29
C ILE A 90 -2.02 10.91 -13.74
N ASP A 91 -1.76 12.05 -14.40
CA ASP A 91 -2.30 13.35 -13.98
C ASP A 91 -3.82 13.45 -14.17
N ASP A 92 -4.41 12.65 -15.06
CA ASP A 92 -5.85 12.58 -15.29
C ASP A 92 -6.55 11.53 -14.42
N ALA A 93 -5.78 10.73 -13.67
CA ALA A 93 -6.35 9.79 -12.70
C ALA A 93 -7.02 10.53 -11.53
N ASP A 94 -8.04 9.89 -10.95
CA ASP A 94 -8.73 10.41 -9.78
C ASP A 94 -7.73 10.76 -8.66
N PRO A 95 -7.95 11.87 -7.91
CA PRO A 95 -7.00 12.34 -6.90
C PRO A 95 -6.45 11.26 -5.95
N PRO A 96 -7.26 10.38 -5.33
CA PRO A 96 -6.72 9.34 -4.45
C PRO A 96 -5.89 8.28 -5.18
N VAL A 97 -6.30 7.91 -6.40
CA VAL A 97 -5.55 6.94 -7.23
C VAL A 97 -4.21 7.54 -7.63
N ARG A 98 -4.18 8.82 -8.02
CA ARG A 98 -2.96 9.55 -8.34
C ARG A 98 -2.01 9.65 -7.14
N THR A 99 -2.54 9.88 -5.95
CA THR A 99 -1.76 9.82 -4.70
C THR A 99 -1.12 8.44 -4.52
N ALA A 100 -1.91 7.36 -4.60
CA ALA A 100 -1.40 6.00 -4.46
C ALA A 100 -0.31 5.67 -5.49
N ILE A 101 -0.50 6.04 -6.76
CA ILE A 101 0.49 5.85 -7.83
C ILE A 101 1.78 6.60 -7.51
N ARG A 102 1.69 7.87 -7.13
CA ARG A 102 2.87 8.71 -6.85
C ARG A 102 3.63 8.21 -5.62
N THR A 103 2.92 7.77 -4.58
CA THR A 103 3.54 7.15 -3.40
C THR A 103 4.30 5.88 -3.78
N LEU A 104 3.69 4.98 -4.56
CA LEU A 104 4.36 3.76 -5.00
C LEU A 104 5.59 4.06 -5.89
N LEU A 105 5.48 4.99 -6.84
CA LEU A 105 6.60 5.39 -7.69
C LEU A 105 7.76 5.97 -6.87
N ALA A 106 7.44 6.79 -5.86
CA ALA A 106 8.44 7.34 -4.96
C ALA A 106 9.16 6.22 -4.18
N GLU A 107 8.43 5.27 -3.60
CA GLU A 107 9.02 4.09 -2.93
C GLU A 107 9.90 3.24 -3.86
N VAL A 108 9.43 2.98 -5.09
CA VAL A 108 10.18 2.21 -6.10
C VAL A 108 11.48 2.92 -6.51
N HIS A 109 11.50 4.25 -6.49
CA HIS A 109 12.69 5.05 -6.77
C HIS A 109 13.55 5.34 -5.53
N GLY A 110 13.17 4.83 -4.35
CA GLY A 110 13.89 5.04 -3.10
C GLY A 110 13.71 6.44 -2.49
N ASP A 111 12.70 7.19 -2.92
CA ASP A 111 12.33 8.51 -2.41
C ASP A 111 11.24 8.41 -1.34
N GLN A 112 11.62 7.84 -0.18
CA GLN A 112 10.70 7.61 0.94
C GLN A 112 10.16 8.92 1.55
N GLU A 113 10.91 10.02 1.41
CA GLU A 113 10.47 11.34 1.87
C GLU A 113 9.32 11.85 1.00
N ALA A 114 9.44 11.78 -0.33
CA ALA A 114 8.35 12.13 -1.23
C ALA A 114 7.14 11.19 -1.06
N ALA A 115 7.37 9.88 -0.85
CA ALA A 115 6.30 8.93 -0.58
C ALA A 115 5.49 9.32 0.67
N ALA A 116 6.19 9.64 1.76
CA ALA A 116 5.58 10.12 2.99
C ALA A 116 4.82 11.44 2.80
N GLU A 117 5.39 12.40 2.07
CA GLU A 117 4.75 13.70 1.82
C GLU A 117 3.41 13.54 1.07
N GLN A 118 3.33 12.64 0.07
CA GLN A 118 2.06 12.37 -0.63
C GLN A 118 0.96 11.91 0.33
N ILE A 119 1.29 11.03 1.28
CA ILE A 119 0.34 10.49 2.25
C ILE A 119 -0.03 11.56 3.29
N GLU A 120 0.93 12.36 3.74
CA GLU A 120 0.69 13.48 4.67
C GLU A 120 -0.24 14.53 4.06
N ILE A 121 -0.05 14.88 2.79
CA ILE A 121 -0.93 15.81 2.06
C ILE A 121 -2.35 15.24 1.98
N ALA A 122 -2.49 13.94 1.67
CA ALA A 122 -3.78 13.27 1.58
C ALA A 122 -4.49 13.21 2.95
N LEU A 123 -3.75 12.96 4.03
CA LEU A 123 -4.29 12.97 5.40
C LEU A 123 -4.70 14.38 5.85
N ALA A 124 -3.96 15.42 5.45
CA ALA A 124 -4.22 16.80 5.85
C ALA A 124 -5.39 17.43 5.07
N ASN A 125 -5.56 17.08 3.80
CA ASN A 125 -6.47 17.78 2.89
C ASN A 125 -7.58 16.90 2.28
N GLY A 126 -7.44 15.58 2.37
CA GLY A 126 -8.36 14.63 1.73
C GLY A 126 -9.61 14.37 2.55
N GLN A 127 -10.67 13.93 1.86
CA GLN A 127 -11.85 13.37 2.52
C GLN A 127 -11.56 11.95 3.03
N PRO A 128 -12.23 11.49 4.10
CA PRO A 128 -12.05 10.11 4.60
C PRO A 128 -12.24 9.03 3.53
N GLN A 129 -13.16 9.24 2.58
CA GLN A 129 -13.39 8.30 1.47
C GLN A 129 -12.21 8.27 0.47
N GLU A 130 -11.51 9.38 0.28
CA GLU A 130 -10.33 9.44 -0.59
C GLU A 130 -9.18 8.65 0.04
N LEU A 131 -9.00 8.79 1.35
CA LEU A 131 -8.01 8.03 2.10
C LEU A 131 -8.31 6.52 2.11
N ALA A 132 -9.57 6.15 2.28
CA ALA A 132 -10.03 4.76 2.14
C ALA A 132 -9.70 4.20 0.74
N THR A 133 -9.81 5.02 -0.30
CA THR A 133 -9.44 4.64 -1.67
C THR A 133 -7.93 4.39 -1.80
N VAL A 134 -7.09 5.22 -1.17
CA VAL A 134 -5.62 5.01 -1.14
C VAL A 134 -5.26 3.70 -0.43
N VAL A 135 -5.85 3.47 0.75
CA VAL A 135 -5.66 2.23 1.54
C VAL A 135 -6.05 1.00 0.72
N LEU A 136 -7.24 1.04 0.09
CA LEU A 136 -7.72 -0.04 -0.75
C LEU A 136 -6.76 -0.32 -1.91
N GLN A 137 -6.21 0.74 -2.51
CA GLN A 137 -5.28 0.59 -3.62
C GLN A 137 -3.96 -0.04 -3.19
N ALA A 138 -3.44 0.33 -2.02
CA ALA A 138 -2.27 -0.27 -1.42
C ALA A 138 -2.51 -1.78 -1.17
N LEU A 139 -3.60 -2.15 -0.50
CA LEU A 139 -3.97 -3.55 -0.24
C LEU A 139 -4.08 -4.38 -1.53
N ARG A 140 -4.84 -3.88 -2.52
CA ARG A 140 -5.04 -4.59 -3.79
C ARG A 140 -3.73 -4.80 -4.55
N TRP A 141 -2.83 -3.82 -4.55
CA TRP A 141 -1.52 -3.99 -5.19
C TRP A 141 -0.63 -4.94 -4.41
N THR A 142 -0.63 -4.88 -3.08
CA THR A 142 0.10 -5.84 -2.24
C THR A 142 -0.33 -7.27 -2.55
N VAL A 143 -1.64 -7.56 -2.59
CA VAL A 143 -2.17 -8.88 -2.94
C VAL A 143 -1.71 -9.31 -4.33
N LYS A 144 -1.91 -8.46 -5.35
CA LYS A 144 -1.55 -8.80 -6.74
C LYS A 144 -0.06 -9.06 -6.90
N LEU A 145 0.79 -8.21 -6.32
CA LEU A 145 2.23 -8.35 -6.39
C LEU A 145 2.72 -9.61 -5.65
N ALA A 146 2.16 -9.90 -4.47
CA ALA A 146 2.52 -11.08 -3.69
C ALA A 146 2.20 -12.37 -4.48
N VAL A 147 1.00 -12.48 -5.06
CA VAL A 147 0.62 -13.61 -5.92
C VAL A 147 1.57 -13.76 -7.11
N GLU A 148 1.92 -12.66 -7.77
CA GLU A 148 2.84 -12.68 -8.91
C GLU A 148 4.28 -13.05 -8.51
N CYS A 149 4.73 -12.70 -7.30
CA CYS A 149 6.00 -13.13 -6.74
C CYS A 149 5.98 -14.63 -6.41
N GLU A 150 4.93 -15.12 -5.75
CA GLU A 150 4.75 -16.54 -5.41
C GLU A 150 4.78 -17.43 -6.67
N VAL A 151 4.06 -17.04 -7.73
CA VAL A 151 4.04 -17.76 -9.01
C VAL A 151 5.44 -17.87 -9.64
N ARG A 152 6.34 -16.91 -9.36
CA ARG A 152 7.70 -16.87 -9.90
C ARG A 152 8.77 -17.32 -8.90
N ASP A 153 8.38 -17.87 -7.74
CA ASP A 153 9.29 -18.28 -6.66
C ASP A 153 10.20 -17.13 -6.20
N LEU A 154 9.63 -15.92 -6.11
CA LEU A 154 10.29 -14.70 -5.66
C LEU A 154 9.97 -14.41 -4.20
N PRO A 155 10.87 -13.71 -3.47
CA PRO A 155 10.66 -13.43 -2.06
C PRO A 155 9.43 -12.52 -1.84
N VAL A 156 8.64 -12.89 -0.84
CA VAL A 156 7.56 -12.10 -0.25
C VAL A 156 7.77 -12.10 1.26
N SER A 157 7.48 -11.00 1.94
CA SER A 157 7.55 -10.93 3.40
C SER A 157 6.70 -12.00 4.05
N ALA A 158 7.25 -12.69 5.06
CA ALA A 158 6.60 -13.83 5.70
C ALA A 158 5.21 -13.51 6.27
N TRP A 159 5.01 -12.28 6.76
CA TRP A 159 3.71 -11.85 7.30
C TRP A 159 2.64 -11.65 6.20
N ILE A 160 3.05 -11.24 4.99
CA ILE A 160 2.16 -11.14 3.83
C ILE A 160 1.84 -12.53 3.31
N ALA A 161 2.86 -13.38 3.14
CA ALA A 161 2.67 -14.77 2.73
C ALA A 161 1.69 -15.50 3.66
N ALA A 162 1.88 -15.39 4.98
CA ALA A 162 0.98 -15.99 5.96
C ALA A 162 -0.44 -15.40 5.91
N ALA A 163 -0.60 -14.10 5.64
CA ALA A 163 -1.90 -13.46 5.49
C ALA A 163 -2.66 -13.92 4.24
N LEU A 164 -1.92 -14.39 3.23
CA LEU A 164 -2.45 -14.87 1.96
C LEU A 164 -2.48 -16.40 1.88
N GLU A 165 -2.02 -17.12 2.90
CA GLU A 165 -2.27 -18.56 3.04
C GLU A 165 -3.73 -18.80 3.50
N GLU A 166 -4.36 -19.87 3.00
CA GLU A 166 -5.78 -20.21 3.27
C GLU A 166 -6.10 -20.55 4.73
#